data_AF-A0A660RC25-F1
#
_entry.id   AF-A0A660RC25-F1
#
_cell.length_a   1.000
_cell.length_b   1.000
_cell.length_c   1.000
_cell.angle_alpha   90.00
_cell.angle_beta   90.00
_cell.angle_gamma   90.00
#
_symmetry.space_group_name_H-M   'P 1'
#
loop_
_entity.id
_entity.type
_entity.pdbx_description
1 polymer ?
#
loop_
_entity_poly.entity_id
_entity_poly.type
_entity_poly.pdbx_seq_one_letter_code
_entity_poly.pdbx_strand_id
1 'polypeptide(L)'
;MKTWKTNIFGRELIVEHGKMAKQAHGSVLVRYGDTAVLATATMSDKVVEGIDFVPLTVEFQERFYAAGKIPGGFIKREGKPSESAILSARLIDRPIRPLFPKKFANEIQVIVTVLSADPDTPPDALGIFAASLALNLSKIPFEGVVAGVRIGLVDGEYVIFPTEKQVERSRMDIVVAGTKDAVTMVEGEAKEISEEEMVKALMQAHEAIKKLVEFQEMVISEIPVKKYEYVEPEAPKEILERFENLIDFEELEKRILIPGKHARQEALDEYKEELFQKIMEEFQLENTEEIEPFINDVFTEAVKNKMRRMIVEKGIRADGRRPTEIRPITCEVGLFARTHGSALFTRGETQSLGIVTLGAPMDEQIIDTLLEEGTKRFMLHYNFPPFCTGEVKPLRGPSRREIGHGHLAERALQFVLPPEESFPYTIRVVSEILESNGSSSMATVCSG
;
A
#
# COMPACT_ATOMS: atom_id res chain seq x y z
N MET A 1 -24.48 20.67 -12.18
CA MET A 1 -23.61 20.88 -11.01
C MET A 1 -24.43 20.53 -9.79
N LYS A 2 -23.91 19.67 -8.91
CA LYS A 2 -24.59 19.24 -7.69
C LYS A 2 -23.65 19.42 -6.50
N THR A 3 -24.23 19.70 -5.34
CA THR A 3 -23.52 19.91 -4.08
C THR A 3 -24.27 19.17 -2.98
N TRP A 4 -23.57 18.33 -2.23
CA TRP A 4 -24.09 17.64 -1.06
C TRP A 4 -23.34 18.11 0.17
N LYS A 5 -24.06 18.18 1.29
CA LYS A 5 -23.52 18.62 2.57
C LYS A 5 -24.01 17.69 3.66
N THR A 6 -23.14 17.40 4.62
CA THR A 6 -23.49 16.74 5.87
C THR A 6 -22.61 17.26 6.99
N ASN A 7 -23.07 17.15 8.24
CA ASN A 7 -22.22 17.38 9.40
C ASN A 7 -21.79 16.03 9.95
N ILE A 8 -20.49 15.77 9.95
CA ILE A 8 -19.93 14.51 10.44
C ILE A 8 -18.73 14.79 11.34
N PHE A 9 -18.66 14.10 12.47
CA PHE A 9 -17.60 14.26 13.49
C PHE A 9 -17.34 15.73 13.89
N GLY A 10 -18.40 16.54 13.95
CA GLY A 10 -18.32 17.94 14.40
C GLY A 10 -17.90 18.96 13.34
N ARG A 11 -17.71 18.57 12.07
CA ARG A 11 -17.34 19.47 10.97
C ARG A 11 -18.26 19.28 9.75
N GLU A 12 -18.39 20.33 8.93
CA GLU A 12 -19.15 20.24 7.67
C GLU A 12 -18.30 19.49 6.62
N LEU A 13 -18.88 18.46 6.02
CA LEU A 13 -18.36 17.73 4.85
C LEU A 13 -19.18 18.13 3.62
N ILE A 14 -18.52 18.65 2.61
CA ILE A 14 -19.13 19.13 1.36
C ILE A 14 -18.56 18.35 0.19
N VAL A 15 -19.43 17.84 -0.69
CA VAL A 15 -19.06 17.22 -1.95
C VAL A 15 -19.64 18.02 -3.10
N GLU A 16 -18.80 18.43 -4.05
CA GLU A 16 -19.22 19.13 -5.28
C GLU A 16 -18.83 18.32 -6.52
N HIS A 17 -19.79 18.12 -7.43
CA HIS A 17 -19.59 17.45 -8.71
C HIS A 17 -20.06 18.30 -9.90
N GLY A 18 -19.33 18.21 -11.02
CA GLY A 18 -19.67 18.83 -12.30
C GLY A 18 -19.27 20.30 -12.45
N LYS A 19 -18.45 20.84 -11.52
CA LYS A 19 -17.89 22.21 -11.60
C LYS A 19 -16.47 22.22 -12.17
N MET A 20 -15.57 21.41 -11.62
CA MET A 20 -14.14 21.36 -11.96
C MET A 20 -13.81 20.06 -12.72
N ALA A 21 -12.71 20.07 -13.50
CA ALA A 21 -12.17 18.89 -14.19
C ALA A 21 -13.21 18.07 -15.00
N LYS A 22 -14.04 18.75 -15.79
CA LYS A 22 -15.18 18.14 -16.52
C LYS A 22 -14.79 17.17 -17.64
N GLN A 23 -13.51 17.15 -18.03
CA GLN A 23 -12.98 16.21 -19.03
C GLN A 23 -12.50 14.89 -18.43
N ALA A 24 -12.28 14.83 -17.11
CA ALA A 24 -11.98 13.57 -16.46
C ALA A 24 -13.20 12.64 -16.51
N HIS A 25 -12.99 11.33 -16.51
CA HIS A 25 -14.10 10.37 -16.51
C HIS A 25 -14.92 10.47 -15.22
N GLY A 26 -14.28 10.78 -14.10
CA GLY A 26 -14.95 11.20 -12.87
C GLY A 26 -14.14 12.27 -12.14
N SER A 27 -14.82 13.20 -11.49
CA SER A 27 -14.19 14.25 -10.69
C SER A 27 -15.09 14.75 -9.57
N VAL A 28 -14.48 15.01 -8.42
CA VAL A 28 -15.15 15.59 -7.25
C VAL A 28 -14.24 16.57 -6.53
N LEU A 29 -14.82 17.67 -6.08
CA LEU A 29 -14.19 18.55 -5.10
C LEU A 29 -14.82 18.25 -3.74
N VAL A 30 -14.00 17.83 -2.79
CA VAL A 30 -14.44 17.51 -1.43
C VAL A 30 -13.84 18.54 -0.48
N ARG A 31 -14.65 19.08 0.43
CA ARG A 31 -14.20 19.92 1.55
C ARG A 31 -14.62 19.32 2.87
N TYR A 32 -13.74 19.32 3.84
CA TYR A 32 -14.04 18.94 5.21
C TYR A 32 -13.37 19.96 6.13
N GLY A 33 -14.19 20.72 6.88
CA GLY A 33 -13.70 21.98 7.45
C GLY A 33 -13.17 22.91 6.35
N ASP A 34 -11.98 23.47 6.55
CA ASP A 34 -11.31 24.36 5.60
C ASP A 34 -10.31 23.64 4.66
N THR A 35 -10.13 22.33 4.83
CA THR A 35 -9.36 21.49 3.88
C THR A 35 -10.20 21.16 2.66
N ALA A 36 -9.60 21.29 1.47
CA ALA A 36 -10.23 20.98 0.20
C ALA A 36 -9.30 20.16 -0.71
N VAL A 37 -9.82 19.06 -1.26
CA VAL A 37 -9.12 18.20 -2.23
C VAL A 37 -9.94 18.01 -3.50
N LEU A 38 -9.29 18.10 -4.65
CA LEU A 38 -9.87 17.73 -5.95
C LEU A 38 -9.36 16.34 -6.34
N ALA A 39 -10.26 15.38 -6.44
CA ALA A 39 -9.96 14.06 -6.98
C ALA A 39 -10.46 13.92 -8.41
N THR A 40 -9.64 13.33 -9.27
CA THR A 40 -9.99 13.00 -10.65
C THR A 40 -9.62 11.55 -10.96
N ALA A 41 -10.47 10.85 -11.68
CA ALA A 41 -10.23 9.50 -12.19
C ALA A 41 -10.31 9.50 -13.73
N THR A 42 -9.29 8.96 -14.37
CA THR A 42 -9.21 8.78 -15.82
C THR A 42 -8.81 7.34 -16.16
N MET A 43 -9.10 6.94 -17.39
CA MET A 43 -8.88 5.59 -17.88
C MET A 43 -8.50 5.66 -19.35
N SER A 44 -7.52 4.89 -19.80
CA SER A 44 -7.17 4.80 -21.22
C SER A 44 -8.29 4.10 -22.01
N ASP A 45 -8.45 4.47 -23.28
CA ASP A 45 -9.37 3.74 -24.17
C ASP A 45 -8.77 2.41 -24.65
N LYS A 46 -7.43 2.31 -24.70
CA LYS A 46 -6.70 1.09 -25.07
C LYS A 46 -6.25 0.33 -23.82
N VAL A 47 -6.27 -0.99 -23.91
CA VAL A 47 -5.64 -1.88 -22.93
C VAL A 47 -4.12 -1.83 -23.05
N VAL A 48 -3.44 -2.08 -21.94
CA VAL A 48 -2.01 -2.34 -21.92
C VAL A 48 -1.80 -3.83 -22.24
N GLU A 49 -0.96 -4.11 -23.23
CA GLU A 49 -0.64 -5.48 -23.63
C GLU A 49 0.45 -6.07 -22.71
N GLY A 50 0.38 -7.38 -22.48
CA GLY A 50 1.42 -8.12 -21.77
C GLY A 50 1.50 -7.85 -20.27
N ILE A 51 0.43 -7.38 -19.63
CA ILE A 51 0.34 -7.23 -18.17
C ILE A 51 -0.68 -8.20 -17.57
N ASP A 52 -0.36 -8.71 -16.39
CA ASP A 52 -1.18 -9.62 -15.59
C ASP A 52 -1.78 -8.94 -14.34
N PHE A 53 -1.66 -7.62 -14.25
CA PHE A 53 -2.10 -6.81 -13.11
C PHE A 53 -2.91 -5.59 -13.56
N VAL A 54 -3.71 -5.01 -12.65
CA VAL A 54 -4.43 -3.76 -12.91
C VAL A 54 -3.44 -2.58 -12.92
N PRO A 55 -3.24 -1.88 -14.06
CA PRO A 55 -2.30 -0.76 -14.18
C PRO A 55 -2.89 0.52 -13.59
N LEU A 56 -3.09 0.51 -12.26
CA LEU A 56 -3.53 1.64 -11.47
C LEU A 56 -2.34 2.49 -11.03
N THR A 57 -2.39 3.79 -11.36
CA THR A 57 -1.51 4.82 -10.82
C THR A 57 -2.30 5.77 -9.94
N VAL A 58 -1.84 5.95 -8.70
CA VAL A 58 -2.38 6.94 -7.78
C VAL A 58 -1.34 8.03 -7.52
N GLU A 59 -1.76 9.29 -7.67
CA GLU A 59 -0.97 10.48 -7.35
C GLU A 59 -1.66 11.29 -6.28
N PHE A 60 -0.91 11.69 -5.26
CA PHE A 60 -1.34 12.68 -4.28
C PHE A 60 -0.43 13.90 -4.41
N GLN A 61 -1.02 15.05 -4.72
CA GLN A 61 -0.30 16.27 -5.05
C GLN A 61 -0.57 17.33 -4.00
N GLU A 62 0.44 17.59 -3.18
CA GLU A 62 0.47 18.74 -2.28
C GLU A 62 0.89 19.98 -3.06
N ARG A 63 0.15 21.07 -2.89
CA ARG A 63 0.44 22.36 -3.52
C ARG A 63 0.66 23.38 -2.44
N PHE A 64 1.79 24.07 -2.43
CA PHE A 64 2.16 24.98 -1.34
C PHE A 64 1.17 26.14 -1.21
N TYR A 65 0.53 26.53 -2.31
CA TYR A 65 -0.55 27.52 -2.28
C TYR A 65 -1.74 27.08 -1.42
N ALA A 66 -1.95 25.79 -1.19
CA ALA A 66 -3.04 25.28 -0.35
C ALA A 66 -2.87 25.68 1.12
N ALA A 67 -1.65 26.00 1.54
CA ALA A 67 -1.32 26.59 2.85
C ALA A 67 -0.93 28.08 2.75
N GLY A 68 -1.12 28.72 1.59
CA GLY A 68 -0.70 30.11 1.35
C GLY A 68 0.82 30.33 1.29
N LYS A 69 1.60 29.28 1.00
CA LYS A 69 3.07 29.31 0.98
C LYS A 69 3.62 29.34 -0.46
N ILE A 70 4.86 29.84 -0.60
CA ILE A 70 5.68 29.68 -1.81
C ILE A 70 6.73 28.60 -1.52
N PRO A 71 6.97 27.61 -2.40
CA PRO A 71 7.94 26.54 -2.16
C PRO A 71 9.34 27.06 -1.79
N GLY A 72 9.99 26.45 -0.81
CA GLY A 72 11.31 26.86 -0.32
C GLY A 72 12.45 26.68 -1.32
N GLY A 73 12.36 25.69 -2.21
CA GLY A 73 13.42 25.33 -3.17
C GLY A 73 13.83 26.44 -4.15
N PHE A 74 15.02 26.31 -4.76
CA PHE A 74 15.60 27.34 -5.64
C PHE A 74 14.68 27.76 -6.80
N ILE A 75 13.95 26.80 -7.38
CA ILE A 75 13.08 27.00 -8.56
C ILE A 75 11.73 27.65 -8.17
N LYS A 76 11.38 27.70 -6.88
CA LYS A 76 10.10 28.23 -6.37
C LYS A 76 8.86 27.59 -7.02
N ARG A 77 8.94 26.27 -7.27
CA ARG A 77 7.89 25.45 -7.87
C ARG A 77 7.92 24.05 -7.26
N GLU A 78 6.75 23.43 -7.08
CA GLU A 78 6.69 22.04 -6.62
C GLU A 78 7.31 21.10 -7.65
N GLY A 79 8.20 20.23 -7.17
CA GLY A 79 8.95 19.29 -7.98
C GLY A 79 8.51 17.84 -7.74
N LYS A 80 9.47 16.99 -7.39
CA LYS A 80 9.22 15.59 -7.01
C LYS A 80 8.26 15.55 -5.80
N PRO A 81 7.32 14.58 -5.74
CA PRO A 81 6.48 14.38 -4.56
C PRO A 81 7.29 14.23 -3.27
N SER A 82 6.77 14.82 -2.19
CA SER A 82 7.27 14.65 -0.82
C SER A 82 7.06 13.21 -0.34
N GLU A 83 7.74 12.80 0.74
CA GLU A 83 7.50 11.50 1.36
C GLU A 83 6.05 11.39 1.86
N SER A 84 5.52 12.44 2.50
CA SER A 84 4.11 12.55 2.91
C SER A 84 3.15 12.31 1.73
N ALA A 85 3.41 12.95 0.59
CA ALA A 85 2.59 12.78 -0.61
C ALA A 85 2.65 11.34 -1.15
N ILE A 86 3.84 10.72 -1.16
CA ILE A 86 4.00 9.32 -1.58
C ILE A 86 3.25 8.37 -0.65
N LEU A 87 3.31 8.60 0.66
CA LEU A 87 2.56 7.83 1.66
C LEU A 87 1.05 8.00 1.48
N SER A 88 0.58 9.23 1.28
CA SER A 88 -0.83 9.54 1.02
C SER A 88 -1.35 8.87 -0.25
N ALA A 89 -0.54 8.86 -1.33
CA ALA A 89 -0.87 8.12 -2.54
C ALA A 89 -1.00 6.61 -2.28
N ARG A 90 -0.13 6.04 -1.43
CA ARG A 90 -0.21 4.62 -1.02
C ARG A 90 -1.40 4.33 -0.11
N LEU A 91 -1.78 5.26 0.77
CA LEU A 91 -2.99 5.16 1.61
C LEU A 91 -4.25 5.08 0.76
N ILE A 92 -4.28 5.78 -0.37
CA ILE A 92 -5.39 5.74 -1.33
C ILE A 92 -5.35 4.46 -2.18
N ASP A 93 -4.19 4.10 -2.71
CA ASP A 93 -4.01 2.95 -3.62
C ASP A 93 -4.41 1.61 -2.98
N ARG A 94 -3.89 1.35 -1.76
CA ARG A 94 -4.07 0.07 -1.06
C ARG A 94 -5.52 -0.39 -0.92
N PRO A 95 -6.47 0.45 -0.45
CA PRO A 95 -7.86 0.01 -0.28
C PRO A 95 -8.67 0.01 -1.58
N ILE A 96 -8.32 0.80 -2.61
CA ILE A 96 -9.08 0.83 -3.87
C ILE A 96 -8.62 -0.23 -4.87
N ARG A 97 -7.33 -0.60 -4.87
CA ARG A 97 -6.76 -1.54 -5.85
C ARG A 97 -7.48 -2.90 -5.91
N PRO A 98 -7.88 -3.53 -4.79
CA PRO A 98 -8.58 -4.81 -4.82
C PRO A 98 -10.01 -4.74 -5.36
N LEU A 99 -10.58 -3.56 -5.54
CA LEU A 99 -11.98 -3.34 -5.96
C LEU A 99 -12.13 -3.16 -7.47
N PHE A 100 -11.03 -3.26 -8.23
CA PHE A 100 -11.06 -3.35 -9.69
C PHE A 100 -11.22 -4.81 -10.12
N PRO A 101 -11.85 -5.07 -11.28
CA PRO A 101 -11.84 -6.41 -11.86
C PRO A 101 -10.40 -6.90 -12.04
N LYS A 102 -10.11 -8.14 -11.66
CA LYS A 102 -8.72 -8.67 -11.53
C LYS A 102 -7.88 -8.51 -12.80
N LYS A 103 -8.50 -8.70 -13.97
CA LYS A 103 -7.85 -8.66 -15.29
C LYS A 103 -8.12 -7.36 -16.05
N PHE A 104 -8.49 -6.30 -15.34
CA PHE A 104 -8.75 -5.01 -15.96
C PHE A 104 -7.44 -4.35 -16.41
N ALA A 105 -7.19 -4.39 -17.72
CA ALA A 105 -5.90 -4.00 -18.30
C ALA A 105 -5.83 -2.57 -18.86
N ASN A 106 -6.91 -1.77 -18.74
CA ASN A 106 -6.85 -0.35 -19.08
C ASN A 106 -6.07 0.42 -18.02
N GLU A 107 -5.19 1.33 -18.44
CA GLU A 107 -4.50 2.25 -17.53
C GLU A 107 -5.52 3.09 -16.79
N ILE A 108 -5.42 3.12 -15.47
CA ILE A 108 -6.25 3.95 -14.61
C ILE A 108 -5.35 4.93 -13.88
N GLN A 109 -5.71 6.22 -13.92
CA GLN A 109 -5.02 7.24 -13.15
C GLN A 109 -6.00 7.94 -12.21
N VAL A 110 -5.66 7.93 -10.92
CA VAL A 110 -6.36 8.69 -9.88
C VAL A 110 -5.41 9.75 -9.37
N ILE A 111 -5.80 11.03 -9.52
CA ILE A 111 -5.02 12.16 -9.01
C ILE A 111 -5.86 12.86 -7.95
N VAL A 112 -5.30 13.00 -6.75
CA VAL A 112 -5.82 13.83 -5.67
C VAL A 112 -4.92 15.04 -5.52
N THR A 113 -5.46 16.23 -5.74
CA THR A 113 -4.73 17.50 -5.58
C THR A 113 -5.27 18.25 -4.38
N VAL A 114 -4.40 18.59 -3.43
CA VAL A 114 -4.74 19.41 -2.28
C VAL A 114 -4.81 20.87 -2.72
N LEU A 115 -5.99 21.48 -2.55
CA LEU A 115 -6.27 22.85 -2.99
C LEU A 115 -6.35 23.86 -1.84
N SER A 116 -6.71 23.38 -0.65
CA SER A 116 -6.71 24.12 0.61
C SER A 116 -6.38 23.12 1.73
N ALA A 117 -5.57 23.52 2.69
CA ALA A 117 -5.14 22.65 3.78
C ALA A 117 -5.25 23.38 5.12
N ASP A 118 -6.13 22.85 5.97
CA ASP A 118 -6.27 23.19 7.38
C ASP A 118 -5.42 22.20 8.20
N PRO A 119 -4.48 22.66 9.04
CA PRO A 119 -3.69 21.80 9.92
C PRO A 119 -4.53 20.88 10.82
N ASP A 120 -5.71 21.33 11.24
CA ASP A 120 -6.61 20.55 12.09
C ASP A 120 -7.40 19.47 11.32
N THR A 121 -7.28 19.48 9.98
CA THR A 121 -7.97 18.55 9.09
C THR A 121 -7.04 18.07 7.96
N PRO A 122 -6.04 17.20 8.23
CA PRO A 122 -5.11 16.74 7.22
C PRO A 122 -5.79 16.10 5.99
N PRO A 123 -5.27 16.34 4.77
CA PRO A 123 -5.93 15.97 3.52
C PRO A 123 -5.82 14.48 3.13
N ASP A 124 -5.04 13.69 3.83
CA ASP A 124 -4.71 12.30 3.49
C ASP A 124 -5.94 11.37 3.51
N ALA A 125 -6.65 11.30 4.64
CA ALA A 125 -7.87 10.51 4.78
C ALA A 125 -9.01 11.06 3.90
N LEU A 126 -9.07 12.37 3.71
CA LEU A 126 -10.01 13.01 2.79
C LEU A 126 -9.73 12.61 1.33
N GLY A 127 -8.46 12.42 0.98
CA GLY A 127 -8.04 11.93 -0.33
C GLY A 127 -8.59 10.54 -0.64
N ILE A 128 -8.69 9.64 0.34
CA ILE A 128 -9.28 8.30 0.17
C ILE A 128 -10.76 8.43 -0.20
N PHE A 129 -11.50 9.23 0.57
CA PHE A 129 -12.92 9.50 0.33
C PHE A 129 -13.14 10.13 -1.06
N ALA A 130 -12.34 11.14 -1.42
CA ALA A 130 -12.47 11.82 -2.70
C ALA A 130 -12.12 10.92 -3.89
N ALA A 131 -11.08 10.10 -3.78
CA ALA A 131 -10.70 9.12 -4.79
C ALA A 131 -11.80 8.08 -5.01
N SER A 132 -12.39 7.56 -3.94
CA SER A 132 -13.48 6.58 -4.03
C SER A 132 -14.71 7.15 -4.74
N LEU A 133 -15.11 8.39 -4.41
CA LEU A 133 -16.19 9.08 -5.14
C LEU A 133 -15.83 9.36 -6.60
N ALA A 134 -14.62 9.83 -6.90
CA ALA A 134 -14.20 10.10 -8.27
C ALA A 134 -14.27 8.83 -9.15
N LEU A 135 -13.86 7.68 -8.62
CA LEU A 135 -13.97 6.38 -9.31
C LEU A 135 -15.43 5.96 -9.48
N ASN A 136 -16.24 6.04 -8.42
CA ASN A 136 -17.65 5.66 -8.47
C ASN A 136 -18.47 6.52 -9.44
N LEU A 137 -18.17 7.82 -9.51
CA LEU A 137 -18.79 8.78 -10.43
C LEU A 137 -18.16 8.77 -11.83
N SER A 138 -17.25 7.83 -12.11
CA SER A 138 -16.66 7.64 -13.43
C SER A 138 -17.25 6.46 -14.19
N LYS A 139 -16.94 6.38 -15.50
CA LYS A 139 -17.23 5.20 -16.31
C LYS A 139 -16.40 3.97 -15.91
N ILE A 140 -15.38 4.11 -15.06
CA ILE A 140 -14.44 3.02 -14.75
C ILE A 140 -15.14 1.92 -13.95
N PRO A 141 -14.96 0.63 -14.30
CA PRO A 141 -15.49 -0.48 -13.51
C PRO A 141 -14.80 -0.51 -12.14
N PHE A 142 -15.57 -0.26 -11.09
CA PHE A 142 -15.07 -0.18 -9.72
C PHE A 142 -16.18 -0.66 -8.79
N GLU A 143 -15.91 -1.73 -8.06
CA GLU A 143 -16.89 -2.46 -7.26
C GLU A 143 -16.67 -2.19 -5.77
N GLY A 144 -17.07 -1.01 -5.32
CA GLY A 144 -17.12 -0.72 -3.89
C GLY A 144 -17.06 0.76 -3.57
N VAL A 145 -17.20 1.05 -2.28
CA VAL A 145 -17.11 2.38 -1.72
C VAL A 145 -16.17 2.30 -0.52
N VAL A 146 -15.17 3.17 -0.50
CA VAL A 146 -14.11 3.17 0.51
C VAL A 146 -14.08 4.54 1.16
N ALA A 147 -13.90 4.56 2.48
CA ALA A 147 -13.55 5.78 3.19
C ALA A 147 -12.33 5.53 4.09
N GLY A 148 -11.65 6.62 4.44
CA GLY A 148 -10.58 6.62 5.43
C GLY A 148 -10.89 7.58 6.57
N VAL A 149 -10.45 7.23 7.77
CA VAL A 149 -10.47 8.11 8.94
C VAL A 149 -9.11 8.09 9.62
N ARG A 150 -8.71 9.22 10.19
CA ARG A 150 -7.60 9.29 11.14
C ARG A 150 -8.15 9.13 12.54
N ILE A 151 -7.53 8.31 13.38
CA ILE A 151 -7.92 8.10 14.78
C ILE A 151 -6.70 8.22 15.69
N GLY A 152 -6.87 8.93 16.80
CA GLY A 152 -5.86 9.04 17.85
C GLY A 152 -6.38 8.60 19.22
N LEU A 153 -5.46 8.37 20.16
CA LEU A 153 -5.73 8.06 21.56
C LEU A 153 -5.21 9.23 22.42
N VAL A 154 -6.09 10.19 22.69
CA VAL A 154 -5.79 11.49 23.30
C VAL A 154 -6.28 11.47 24.74
N ASP A 155 -5.37 11.63 25.70
CA ASP A 155 -5.70 11.64 27.13
C ASP A 155 -6.54 10.40 27.58
N GLY A 156 -6.34 9.25 26.91
CA GLY A 156 -7.08 8.00 27.17
C GLY A 156 -8.35 7.80 26.35
N GLU A 157 -8.76 8.79 25.55
CA GLU A 157 -9.98 8.77 24.74
C GLU A 157 -9.68 8.62 23.25
N TYR A 158 -10.51 7.86 22.55
CA TYR A 158 -10.40 7.68 21.10
C TYR A 158 -11.06 8.85 20.37
N VAL A 159 -10.28 9.54 19.54
CA VAL A 159 -10.74 10.73 18.81
C VAL A 159 -10.63 10.50 17.31
N ILE A 160 -11.76 10.62 16.60
CA ILE A 160 -11.81 10.57 15.13
C ILE A 160 -11.50 11.97 14.58
N PHE A 161 -10.61 12.04 13.59
CA PHE A 161 -10.07 13.28 13.03
C PHE A 161 -9.55 14.25 14.10
N PRO A 162 -8.58 13.83 14.93
CA PRO A 162 -8.01 14.68 15.97
C PRO A 162 -7.40 15.95 15.34
N THR A 163 -7.53 17.08 16.03
CA THR A 163 -6.85 18.34 15.69
C THR A 163 -5.33 18.20 15.85
N GLU A 164 -4.55 19.13 15.31
CA GLU A 164 -3.08 19.12 15.45
C GLU A 164 -2.65 19.07 16.93
N LYS A 165 -3.25 19.93 17.77
CA LYS A 165 -3.03 19.96 19.24
C LYS A 165 -3.48 18.69 19.98
N GLN A 166 -4.34 17.89 19.37
CA GLN A 166 -4.78 16.61 19.93
C GLN A 166 -3.79 15.52 19.53
N VAL A 167 -3.29 15.53 18.29
CA VAL A 167 -2.22 14.63 17.82
C VAL A 167 -0.96 14.77 18.68
N GLU A 168 -0.54 15.98 19.03
CA GLU A 168 0.62 16.23 19.91
C GLU A 168 0.52 15.53 21.28
N ARG A 169 -0.71 15.34 21.78
CA ARG A 169 -1.00 14.70 23.08
C ARG A 169 -1.44 13.24 22.91
N SER A 170 -1.47 12.75 21.68
CA SER A 170 -1.95 11.42 21.35
C SER A 170 -0.85 10.39 21.54
N ARG A 171 -1.21 9.20 22.02
CA ARG A 171 -0.33 8.02 22.04
C ARG A 171 -0.41 7.20 20.75
N MET A 172 -1.23 7.62 19.80
CA MET A 172 -1.50 6.90 18.57
C MET A 172 -1.93 7.88 17.47
N ASP A 173 -1.42 7.70 16.27
CA ASP A 173 -1.91 8.40 15.09
C ASP A 173 -1.95 7.40 13.93
N ILE A 174 -3.15 6.89 13.66
CA ILE A 174 -3.35 5.90 12.60
C ILE A 174 -4.44 6.34 11.64
N VAL A 175 -4.19 6.13 10.36
CA VAL A 175 -5.19 6.20 9.30
C VAL A 175 -5.69 4.78 9.04
N VAL A 176 -7.00 4.63 9.14
CA VAL A 176 -7.70 3.38 8.87
C VAL A 176 -8.60 3.61 7.66
N ALA A 177 -8.55 2.71 6.69
CA ALA A 177 -9.46 2.72 5.56
C ALA A 177 -10.14 1.37 5.37
N GLY A 178 -11.36 1.42 4.84
CA GLY A 178 -12.19 0.24 4.67
C GLY A 178 -13.44 0.51 3.86
N THR A 179 -14.15 -0.57 3.59
CA THR A 179 -15.51 -0.57 3.06
C THR A 179 -16.53 -0.58 4.21
N LYS A 180 -17.81 -0.58 3.87
CA LYS A 180 -18.90 -0.81 4.83
C LYS A 180 -18.72 -2.11 5.64
N ASP A 181 -18.16 -3.13 5.00
CA ASP A 181 -18.09 -4.49 5.55
C ASP A 181 -16.80 -4.76 6.31
N ALA A 182 -15.67 -4.21 5.87
CA ALA A 182 -14.37 -4.55 6.45
C ALA A 182 -13.35 -3.41 6.41
N VAL A 183 -12.46 -3.42 7.39
CA VAL A 183 -11.20 -2.67 7.36
C VAL A 183 -10.26 -3.34 6.36
N THR A 184 -9.72 -2.56 5.42
CA THR A 184 -8.84 -3.06 4.36
C THR A 184 -7.42 -2.55 4.48
N MET A 185 -7.20 -1.45 5.21
CA MET A 185 -5.91 -0.81 5.33
C MET A 185 -5.78 -0.10 6.68
N VAL A 186 -4.63 -0.28 7.32
CA VAL A 186 -4.21 0.44 8.52
C VAL A 186 -2.77 0.89 8.30
N GLU A 187 -2.49 2.14 8.64
CA GLU A 187 -1.16 2.74 8.55
C GLU A 187 -1.03 3.82 9.61
N GLY A 188 0.12 3.93 10.25
CA GLY A 188 0.38 4.97 11.23
C GLY A 188 1.35 4.52 12.29
N GLU A 189 1.26 5.12 13.46
CA GLU A 189 2.24 4.97 14.52
C GLU A 189 1.59 4.99 15.91
N ALA A 190 2.22 4.34 16.88
CA ALA A 190 1.72 4.28 18.24
C ALA A 190 2.87 4.21 19.25
N LYS A 191 2.71 4.95 20.34
CA LYS A 191 3.64 5.03 21.46
C LYS A 191 3.27 3.99 22.52
N GLU A 192 3.72 2.76 22.26
CA GLU A 192 3.57 1.60 23.16
C GLU A 192 2.14 1.46 23.70
N ILE A 193 1.17 1.34 22.80
CA ILE A 193 -0.21 1.00 23.15
C ILE A 193 -0.39 -0.52 23.20
N SER A 194 -1.30 -0.99 24.03
CA SER A 194 -1.68 -2.41 24.10
C SER A 194 -2.43 -2.88 22.85
N GLU A 195 -2.39 -4.18 22.58
CA GLU A 195 -3.16 -4.78 21.49
C GLU A 195 -4.67 -4.55 21.65
N GLU A 196 -5.17 -4.57 22.89
CA GLU A 196 -6.57 -4.26 23.19
C GLU A 196 -6.93 -2.81 22.83
N GLU A 197 -6.05 -1.85 23.15
CA GLU A 197 -6.26 -0.45 22.78
C GLU A 197 -6.29 -0.29 21.25
N MET A 198 -5.40 -0.96 20.53
CA MET A 198 -5.35 -0.96 19.07
C MET A 198 -6.62 -1.56 18.46
N VAL A 199 -7.07 -2.73 18.92
CA VAL A 199 -8.29 -3.37 18.40
C VAL A 199 -9.52 -2.48 18.61
N LYS A 200 -9.66 -1.86 19.78
CA LYS A 200 -10.74 -0.90 20.05
C LYS A 200 -10.68 0.30 19.11
N ALA A 201 -9.49 0.83 18.83
CA ALA A 201 -9.30 1.90 17.85
C ALA A 201 -9.81 1.51 16.46
N LEU A 202 -9.44 0.32 15.98
CA LEU A 202 -9.85 -0.18 14.66
C LEU A 202 -11.36 -0.36 14.57
N MET A 203 -12.01 -0.85 15.63
CA MET A 203 -13.47 -0.98 15.68
C MET A 203 -14.17 0.39 15.59
N GLN A 204 -13.71 1.38 16.37
CA GLN A 204 -14.28 2.72 16.32
C GLN A 204 -14.04 3.43 14.98
N ALA A 205 -12.86 3.24 14.41
CA ALA A 205 -12.55 3.74 13.08
C ALA A 205 -13.45 3.12 12.02
N HIS A 206 -13.76 1.81 12.10
CA HIS A 206 -14.66 1.15 11.16
C HIS A 206 -16.10 1.69 11.26
N GLU A 207 -16.61 1.93 12.46
CA GLU A 207 -17.92 2.56 12.65
C GLU A 207 -17.97 3.99 12.08
N ALA A 208 -16.87 4.73 12.17
CA ALA A 208 -16.75 6.04 11.54
C ALA A 208 -16.70 5.95 9.99
N ILE A 209 -15.98 4.97 9.46
CA ILE A 209 -15.90 4.68 8.02
C ILE A 209 -17.27 4.35 7.45
N LYS A 210 -18.09 3.53 8.13
CA LYS A 210 -19.44 3.19 7.68
C LYS A 210 -20.31 4.43 7.45
N LYS A 211 -20.26 5.41 8.35
CA LYS A 211 -21.01 6.67 8.20
C LYS A 211 -20.55 7.48 6.98
N LEU A 212 -19.26 7.50 6.69
CA LEU A 212 -18.71 8.15 5.49
C LEU A 212 -19.11 7.39 4.21
N VAL A 213 -19.07 6.06 4.23
CA VAL A 213 -19.51 5.21 3.12
C VAL A 213 -21.00 5.41 2.83
N GLU A 214 -21.85 5.44 3.85
CA GLU A 214 -23.30 5.70 3.68
C GLU A 214 -23.56 7.05 3.00
N PHE A 215 -22.80 8.10 3.36
CA PHE A 215 -22.91 9.39 2.69
C PHE A 215 -22.44 9.34 1.23
N GLN A 216 -21.36 8.61 0.93
CA GLN A 216 -20.93 8.39 -0.45
C GLN A 216 -21.97 7.61 -1.26
N GLU A 217 -22.54 6.53 -0.71
CA GLU A 217 -23.60 5.73 -1.34
C GLU A 217 -24.80 6.62 -1.73
N MET A 218 -25.21 7.53 -0.85
CA MET A 218 -26.26 8.52 -1.13
C MET A 218 -25.87 9.43 -2.31
N VAL A 219 -24.67 10.01 -2.29
CA VAL A 219 -24.17 10.87 -3.39
C VAL A 219 -24.13 10.11 -4.72
N ILE A 220 -23.64 8.87 -4.71
CA ILE A 220 -23.51 8.02 -5.91
C ILE A 220 -24.89 7.70 -6.48
N SER A 221 -25.88 7.39 -5.64
CA SER A 221 -27.25 7.06 -6.08
C SER A 221 -27.94 8.19 -6.85
N GLU A 222 -27.51 9.43 -6.62
CA GLU A 222 -28.05 10.63 -7.25
C GLU A 222 -27.44 10.98 -8.61
N ILE A 223 -26.36 10.31 -9.01
CA ILE A 223 -25.68 10.50 -10.31
C ILE A 223 -25.58 9.14 -11.01
N PRO A 224 -26.54 8.78 -11.86
CA PRO A 224 -26.43 7.56 -12.64
C PRO A 224 -25.28 7.69 -13.65
N VAL A 225 -24.30 6.79 -13.58
CA VAL A 225 -23.18 6.71 -14.52
C VAL A 225 -23.18 5.34 -15.17
N LYS A 226 -23.19 5.31 -16.51
CA LYS A 226 -22.99 4.06 -17.24
C LYS A 226 -21.54 3.61 -17.09
N LYS A 227 -21.33 2.46 -16.44
CA LYS A 227 -20.01 1.84 -16.33
C LYS A 227 -19.57 1.30 -17.69
N TYR A 228 -18.25 1.31 -17.88
CA TYR A 228 -17.58 0.65 -18.99
C TYR A 228 -17.84 -0.84 -18.86
N GLU A 229 -18.24 -1.46 -19.96
CA GLU A 229 -18.52 -2.89 -19.99
C GLU A 229 -17.20 -3.62 -20.19
N TYR A 230 -16.68 -4.18 -19.10
CA TYR A 230 -15.52 -5.05 -19.16
C TYR A 230 -15.99 -6.47 -19.46
N VAL A 231 -15.59 -6.97 -20.64
CA VAL A 231 -15.77 -8.38 -21.00
C VAL A 231 -14.46 -9.08 -20.65
N GLU A 232 -14.51 -10.00 -19.70
CA GLU A 232 -13.35 -10.81 -19.37
C GLU A 232 -13.00 -11.69 -20.57
N PRO A 233 -11.71 -11.74 -20.98
CA PRO A 233 -11.29 -12.69 -22.00
C PRO A 233 -11.67 -14.12 -21.59
N GLU A 234 -12.20 -14.91 -22.52
CA GLU A 234 -12.54 -16.31 -22.30
C GLU A 234 -11.64 -17.20 -23.18
N ALA A 235 -11.08 -18.25 -22.59
CA ALA A 235 -10.43 -19.34 -23.31
C ALA A 235 -11.37 -20.55 -23.44
N PRO A 236 -11.10 -21.51 -24.36
CA PRO A 236 -11.92 -22.70 -24.51
C PRO A 236 -12.04 -23.47 -23.19
N LYS A 237 -13.25 -23.54 -22.64
CA LYS A 237 -13.52 -24.17 -21.32
C LYS A 237 -13.04 -25.60 -21.26
N GLU A 238 -13.20 -26.35 -22.34
CA GLU A 238 -12.77 -27.74 -22.45
C GLU A 238 -11.25 -27.90 -22.21
N ILE A 239 -10.44 -26.99 -22.73
CA ILE A 239 -8.97 -27.01 -22.53
C ILE A 239 -8.63 -26.71 -21.08
N LEU A 240 -9.26 -25.70 -20.48
CA LEU A 240 -9.00 -25.29 -19.10
C LEU A 240 -9.45 -26.37 -18.10
N GLU A 241 -10.64 -26.93 -18.29
CA GLU A 241 -11.15 -28.04 -17.48
C GLU A 241 -10.28 -29.28 -17.64
N ARG A 242 -9.81 -29.57 -18.85
CA ARG A 242 -8.88 -30.68 -19.08
C ARG A 242 -7.56 -30.46 -18.37
N PHE A 243 -6.98 -29.27 -18.45
CA PHE A 243 -5.75 -28.92 -17.74
C PHE A 243 -5.93 -29.04 -16.23
N GLU A 244 -7.01 -28.51 -15.65
CA GLU A 244 -7.31 -28.64 -14.23
C GLU A 244 -7.40 -30.11 -13.78
N ASN A 245 -8.02 -30.97 -14.60
CA ASN A 245 -8.12 -32.41 -14.33
C ASN A 245 -6.78 -33.16 -14.44
N LEU A 246 -5.79 -32.62 -15.16
CA LEU A 246 -4.44 -33.18 -15.24
C LEU A 246 -3.59 -32.83 -14.00
N ILE A 247 -4.01 -31.85 -13.20
CA ILE A 247 -3.31 -31.45 -11.98
C ILE A 247 -3.51 -32.55 -10.92
N ASP A 248 -2.45 -33.29 -10.65
CA ASP A 248 -2.37 -34.22 -9.54
C ASP A 248 -2.09 -33.42 -8.25
N PHE A 249 -3.08 -33.36 -7.37
CA PHE A 249 -2.98 -32.63 -6.11
C PHE A 249 -2.00 -33.24 -5.11
N GLU A 250 -1.62 -34.51 -5.23
CA GLU A 250 -0.57 -35.12 -4.40
C GLU A 250 0.81 -34.71 -4.92
N GLU A 251 1.02 -34.74 -6.24
CA GLU A 251 2.27 -34.30 -6.84
C GLU A 251 2.48 -32.80 -6.65
N LEU A 252 1.43 -31.99 -6.86
CA LEU A 252 1.45 -30.55 -6.58
C LEU A 252 1.84 -30.26 -5.12
N GLU A 253 1.36 -31.07 -4.16
CA GLU A 253 1.74 -30.92 -2.76
C GLU A 253 3.23 -31.15 -2.54
N LYS A 254 3.80 -32.21 -3.14
CA LYS A 254 5.23 -32.52 -3.02
C LYS A 254 6.08 -31.37 -3.57
N ARG A 255 5.69 -30.81 -4.71
CA ARG A 255 6.38 -29.66 -5.34
C ARG A 255 6.30 -28.41 -4.46
N ILE A 256 5.12 -28.12 -3.88
CA ILE A 256 4.94 -27.00 -2.93
C ILE A 256 5.81 -27.15 -1.69
N LEU A 257 6.04 -28.37 -1.21
CA LEU A 257 6.82 -28.66 -0.01
C LEU A 257 8.34 -28.68 -0.22
N ILE A 258 8.82 -28.46 -1.46
CA ILE A 258 10.26 -28.37 -1.74
C ILE A 258 10.85 -27.18 -0.94
N PRO A 259 11.90 -27.41 -0.13
CA PRO A 259 12.57 -26.34 0.59
C PRO A 259 13.29 -25.36 -0.34
N GLY A 260 13.27 -24.08 0.04
CA GLY A 260 13.93 -23.01 -0.71
C GLY A 260 13.02 -22.34 -1.73
N LYS A 261 13.00 -21.00 -1.75
CA LYS A 261 12.12 -20.22 -2.64
C LYS A 261 12.33 -20.55 -4.12
N HIS A 262 13.59 -20.54 -4.57
CA HIS A 262 13.94 -20.73 -5.98
C HIS A 262 13.72 -22.18 -6.44
N ALA A 263 14.21 -23.16 -5.68
CA ALA A 263 14.01 -24.57 -5.99
C ALA A 263 12.52 -24.97 -6.06
N ARG A 264 11.68 -24.42 -5.17
CA ARG A 264 10.23 -24.61 -5.24
C ARG A 264 9.62 -23.99 -6.49
N GLN A 265 10.05 -22.78 -6.87
CA GLN A 265 9.53 -22.09 -8.05
C GLN A 265 9.88 -22.87 -9.31
N GLU A 266 11.14 -23.27 -9.46
CA GLU A 266 11.62 -24.10 -10.57
C GLU A 266 10.81 -25.39 -10.70
N ALA A 267 10.61 -26.11 -9.60
CA ALA A 267 9.85 -27.36 -9.62
C ALA A 267 8.35 -27.19 -9.95
N LEU A 268 7.76 -26.05 -9.60
CA LEU A 268 6.37 -25.73 -9.97
C LEU A 268 6.26 -25.33 -11.45
N ASP A 269 7.25 -24.59 -11.97
CA ASP A 269 7.30 -24.20 -13.37
C ASP A 269 7.54 -25.40 -14.29
N GLU A 270 8.45 -26.31 -13.91
CA GLU A 270 8.66 -27.59 -14.59
C GLU A 270 7.36 -28.41 -14.65
N TYR A 271 6.67 -28.55 -13.51
CA TYR A 271 5.42 -29.30 -13.47
C TYR A 271 4.33 -28.68 -14.35
N LYS A 272 4.21 -27.34 -14.33
CA LYS A 272 3.28 -26.61 -15.21
C LYS A 272 3.60 -26.85 -16.68
N GLU A 273 4.87 -26.76 -17.08
CA GLU A 273 5.31 -27.03 -18.46
C GLU A 273 4.99 -28.47 -18.89
N GLU A 274 5.25 -29.46 -18.04
CA GLU A 274 4.91 -30.87 -18.32
C GLU A 274 3.40 -31.05 -18.57
N LEU A 275 2.54 -30.43 -17.77
CA LEU A 275 1.09 -30.48 -17.96
C LEU A 275 0.66 -29.73 -19.21
N PHE A 276 1.27 -28.58 -19.49
CA PHE A 276 0.95 -27.76 -20.65
C PHE A 276 1.34 -28.47 -21.96
N GLN A 277 2.48 -29.17 -22.00
CA GLN A 277 2.88 -29.98 -23.15
C GLN A 277 1.85 -31.08 -23.48
N LYS A 278 1.29 -31.76 -22.48
CA LYS A 278 0.23 -32.75 -22.69
C LYS A 278 -1.03 -32.13 -23.32
N ILE A 279 -1.40 -30.93 -22.90
CA ILE A 279 -2.52 -30.18 -23.49
C ILE A 279 -2.22 -29.81 -24.95
N MET A 280 -1.01 -29.33 -25.24
CA MET A 280 -0.61 -29.00 -26.62
C MET A 280 -0.70 -30.22 -27.55
N GLU A 281 -0.25 -31.38 -27.08
CA GLU A 281 -0.32 -32.64 -27.83
C GLU A 281 -1.76 -33.14 -28.00
N GLU A 282 -2.57 -33.13 -26.93
CA GLU A 282 -3.95 -33.64 -26.93
C GLU A 282 -4.88 -32.82 -27.83
N PHE A 283 -4.74 -31.49 -27.81
CA PHE A 283 -5.58 -30.57 -28.58
C PHE A 283 -4.94 -30.08 -29.90
N GLN A 284 -3.74 -30.55 -30.24
CA GLN A 284 -2.99 -30.16 -31.45
C GLN A 284 -2.90 -28.64 -31.62
N LEU A 285 -2.55 -27.94 -30.53
CA LEU A 285 -2.50 -26.48 -30.51
C LEU A 285 -1.26 -25.97 -31.26
N GLU A 286 -1.48 -25.21 -32.34
CA GLU A 286 -0.39 -24.58 -33.12
C GLU A 286 -0.02 -23.18 -32.59
N ASN A 287 -0.93 -22.50 -31.88
CA ASN A 287 -0.70 -21.19 -31.26
C ASN A 287 -1.03 -21.24 -29.77
N THR A 288 -0.04 -20.96 -28.93
CA THR A 288 -0.14 -21.01 -27.46
C THR A 288 -0.32 -19.64 -26.81
N GLU A 289 -0.03 -18.54 -27.52
CA GLU A 289 0.01 -17.20 -26.94
C GLU A 289 -1.35 -16.77 -26.35
N GLU A 290 -2.46 -17.23 -26.95
CA GLU A 290 -3.81 -16.93 -26.47
C GLU A 290 -4.25 -17.81 -25.28
N ILE A 291 -3.65 -18.98 -25.09
CA ILE A 291 -4.09 -19.97 -24.09
C ILE A 291 -3.19 -19.97 -22.85
N GLU A 292 -1.89 -19.73 -23.04
CA GLU A 292 -0.88 -19.78 -21.99
C GLU A 292 -1.20 -18.88 -20.78
N PRO A 293 -1.68 -17.62 -20.94
CA PRO A 293 -2.07 -16.79 -19.79
C PRO A 293 -3.17 -17.44 -18.94
N PHE A 294 -4.15 -18.09 -19.58
CA PHE A 294 -5.25 -18.76 -18.89
C PHE A 294 -4.80 -20.03 -18.17
N ILE A 295 -3.90 -20.79 -18.78
CA ILE A 295 -3.29 -21.96 -18.14
C ILE A 295 -2.48 -21.54 -16.92
N ASN A 296 -1.70 -20.47 -17.04
CA ASN A 296 -0.95 -19.91 -15.93
C ASN A 296 -1.87 -19.45 -14.78
N ASP A 297 -3.02 -18.83 -15.10
CA ASP A 297 -4.03 -18.45 -14.11
C ASP A 297 -4.64 -19.66 -13.38
N VAL A 298 -5.07 -20.68 -14.13
CA VAL A 298 -5.64 -21.92 -13.57
C VAL A 298 -4.62 -22.61 -12.67
N PHE A 299 -3.38 -22.77 -13.14
CA PHE A 299 -2.31 -23.39 -12.36
C PHE A 299 -2.00 -22.58 -11.10
N THR A 300 -1.90 -21.25 -11.20
CA THR A 300 -1.61 -20.37 -10.06
C THR A 300 -2.73 -20.45 -9.01
N GLU A 301 -3.99 -20.47 -9.42
CA GLU A 301 -5.12 -20.60 -8.49
C GLU A 301 -5.18 -22.01 -7.88
N ALA A 302 -4.83 -23.07 -8.62
CA ALA A 302 -4.70 -24.42 -8.08
C ALA A 302 -3.60 -24.52 -7.02
N VAL A 303 -2.40 -23.97 -7.29
CA VAL A 303 -1.28 -23.88 -6.33
C VAL A 303 -1.74 -23.15 -5.07
N LYS A 304 -2.36 -21.98 -5.22
CA LYS A 304 -2.84 -21.16 -4.11
C LYS A 304 -3.93 -21.85 -3.28
N ASN A 305 -4.88 -22.52 -3.91
CA ASN A 305 -5.92 -23.28 -3.23
C ASN A 305 -5.33 -24.47 -2.48
N LYS A 306 -4.38 -25.18 -3.09
CA LYS A 306 -3.68 -26.29 -2.43
C LYS A 306 -2.88 -25.79 -1.21
N MET A 307 -2.10 -24.72 -1.34
CA MET A 307 -1.37 -24.11 -0.23
C MET A 307 -2.30 -23.71 0.92
N ARG A 308 -3.46 -23.11 0.63
CA ARG A 308 -4.46 -22.74 1.65
C ARG A 308 -5.02 -23.97 2.37
N ARG A 309 -5.41 -25.01 1.63
CA ARG A 309 -5.90 -26.27 2.23
C ARG A 309 -4.85 -26.95 3.09
N MET A 310 -3.58 -26.99 2.65
CA MET A 310 -2.49 -27.53 3.47
C MET A 310 -2.37 -26.82 4.83
N ILE A 311 -2.48 -25.48 4.84
CA ILE A 311 -2.42 -24.71 6.09
C ILE A 311 -3.61 -25.01 7.00
N VAL A 312 -4.83 -25.07 6.45
CA VAL A 312 -6.06 -25.24 7.23
C VAL A 312 -6.25 -26.70 7.71
N GLU A 313 -6.01 -27.67 6.83
CA GLU A 313 -6.31 -29.09 7.08
C GLU A 313 -5.13 -29.82 7.73
N LYS A 314 -3.89 -29.51 7.30
CA LYS A 314 -2.68 -30.21 7.75
C LYS A 314 -1.87 -29.40 8.76
N GLY A 315 -2.14 -28.09 8.90
CA GLY A 315 -1.38 -27.21 9.78
C GLY A 315 0.06 -26.98 9.31
N ILE A 316 0.34 -27.16 8.02
CA ILE A 316 1.68 -27.09 7.44
C ILE A 316 1.72 -26.02 6.34
N ARG A 317 2.76 -25.19 6.37
CA ARG A 317 3.05 -24.17 5.35
C ARG A 317 3.93 -24.74 4.23
N ALA A 318 4.07 -23.99 3.14
CA ALA A 318 4.93 -24.36 1.99
C ALA A 318 6.43 -24.52 2.31
N ASP A 319 6.87 -24.14 3.51
CA ASP A 319 8.23 -24.33 3.98
C ASP A 319 8.32 -25.33 5.15
N GLY A 320 7.29 -26.18 5.32
CA GLY A 320 7.24 -27.24 6.33
C GLY A 320 6.92 -26.77 7.74
N ARG A 321 6.96 -25.46 8.01
CA ARG A 321 6.70 -24.89 9.33
C ARG A 321 5.21 -24.89 9.69
N ARG A 322 4.92 -24.87 10.99
CA ARG A 322 3.57 -24.60 11.52
C ARG A 322 3.22 -23.12 11.41
N PRO A 323 1.93 -22.73 11.42
CA PRO A 323 1.50 -21.32 11.39
C PRO A 323 2.12 -20.45 12.49
N THR A 324 2.37 -21.03 13.67
CA THR A 324 2.93 -20.34 14.85
C THR A 324 4.46 -20.35 14.92
N GLU A 325 5.13 -21.02 13.99
CA GLU A 325 6.57 -21.23 14.04
C GLU A 325 7.32 -20.16 13.25
N ILE A 326 8.32 -19.53 13.87
CA ILE A 326 9.16 -18.50 13.26
C ILE A 326 10.37 -19.16 12.57
N ARG A 327 10.89 -18.54 11.52
CA ARG A 327 12.14 -18.99 10.86
C ARG A 327 13.32 -18.84 11.81
N PRO A 328 14.42 -19.59 11.59
CA PRO A 328 15.68 -19.35 12.30
C PRO A 328 16.09 -17.88 12.21
N ILE A 329 16.58 -17.33 13.34
CA ILE A 329 17.05 -15.95 13.45
C ILE A 329 18.52 -15.97 13.82
N THR A 330 19.31 -15.15 13.14
CA THR A 330 20.68 -14.81 13.54
C THR A 330 20.83 -13.30 13.59
N CYS A 331 21.61 -12.85 14.56
CA CYS A 331 21.90 -11.44 14.78
C CYS A 331 23.40 -11.27 14.99
N GLU A 332 24.01 -10.38 14.23
CA GLU A 332 25.41 -9.99 14.38
C GLU A 332 25.48 -8.46 14.53
N VAL A 333 26.39 -7.97 15.37
CA VAL A 333 26.58 -6.53 15.62
C VAL A 333 28.07 -6.18 15.55
N GLY A 334 28.38 -4.94 15.17
CA GLY A 334 29.77 -4.47 15.08
C GLY A 334 30.55 -5.07 13.91
N LEU A 335 29.90 -5.30 12.78
CA LEU A 335 30.49 -5.89 11.58
C LEU A 335 31.63 -5.05 11.00
N PHE A 336 31.52 -3.71 11.07
CA PHE A 336 32.48 -2.80 10.44
C PHE A 336 33.16 -1.88 11.46
N ALA A 337 34.49 -1.83 11.39
CA ALA A 337 35.31 -1.02 12.30
C ALA A 337 35.22 0.50 12.07
N ARG A 338 34.68 0.96 10.94
CA ARG A 338 34.66 2.39 10.54
C ARG A 338 33.28 3.04 10.59
N THR A 339 32.21 2.25 10.64
CA THR A 339 30.85 2.76 10.82
C THR A 339 30.61 3.06 12.30
N HIS A 340 29.77 4.04 12.63
CA HIS A 340 29.43 4.32 14.04
C HIS A 340 28.71 3.14 14.70
N GLY A 341 27.88 2.40 13.94
CA GLY A 341 27.36 1.10 14.34
C GLY A 341 26.85 0.31 13.14
N SER A 342 26.84 -1.01 13.27
CA SER A 342 26.39 -1.93 12.23
C SER A 342 25.74 -3.16 12.84
N ALA A 343 24.68 -3.66 12.20
CA ALA A 343 23.99 -4.89 12.59
C ALA A 343 23.54 -5.67 11.34
N LEU A 344 23.75 -6.98 11.35
CA LEU A 344 23.22 -7.90 10.35
C LEU A 344 22.15 -8.76 11.00
N PHE A 345 20.91 -8.57 10.57
CA PHE A 345 19.77 -9.35 11.03
C PHE A 345 19.31 -10.28 9.91
N THR A 346 19.22 -11.58 10.21
CA THR A 346 18.74 -12.59 9.27
C THR A 346 17.60 -13.39 9.90
N ARG A 347 16.48 -13.54 9.17
CA ARG A 347 15.33 -14.37 9.57
C ARG A 347 14.94 -15.30 8.43
N GLY A 348 15.50 -16.51 8.41
CA GLY A 348 15.52 -17.38 7.24
C GLY A 348 16.06 -16.64 6.02
N GLU A 349 15.40 -16.74 4.88
CA GLU A 349 15.78 -16.06 3.62
C GLU A 349 15.36 -14.57 3.60
N THR A 350 15.56 -13.83 4.68
CA THR A 350 15.31 -12.38 4.72
C THR A 350 16.37 -11.73 5.57
N GLN A 351 17.17 -10.86 4.97
CA GLN A 351 18.38 -10.31 5.58
C GLN A 351 18.43 -8.78 5.41
N SER A 352 18.68 -8.09 6.51
CA SER A 352 18.84 -6.64 6.58
C SER A 352 20.19 -6.32 7.20
N LEU A 353 21.00 -5.53 6.50
CA LEU A 353 22.20 -4.91 7.03
C LEU A 353 21.87 -3.46 7.43
N GLY A 354 21.74 -3.22 8.73
CA GLY A 354 21.52 -1.90 9.31
C GLY A 354 22.85 -1.20 9.62
N ILE A 355 23.00 0.06 9.19
CA ILE A 355 24.15 0.92 9.49
C ILE A 355 23.64 2.20 10.13
N VAL A 356 24.14 2.51 11.33
CA VAL A 356 23.86 3.78 12.01
C VAL A 356 25.02 4.76 11.85
N THR A 357 24.68 6.01 11.61
CA THR A 357 25.60 7.14 11.54
C THR A 357 25.09 8.26 12.46
N LEU A 358 25.92 8.68 13.41
CA LEU A 358 25.70 9.87 14.23
C LEU A 358 26.25 11.11 13.52
N GLY A 359 25.49 12.20 13.58
CA GLY A 359 25.84 13.52 13.05
C GLY A 359 25.59 14.63 14.08
N ALA A 360 26.04 15.84 13.76
CA ALA A 360 25.76 17.03 14.55
C ALA A 360 24.34 17.56 14.25
N PRO A 361 23.78 18.47 15.07
CA PRO A 361 22.47 19.09 14.78
C PRO A 361 22.39 19.81 13.42
N MET A 362 23.52 20.23 12.84
CA MET A 362 23.55 20.81 11.49
C MET A 362 23.26 19.78 10.38
N ASP A 363 23.39 18.49 10.67
CA ASP A 363 23.10 17.39 9.75
C ASP A 363 21.61 16.98 9.75
N GLU A 364 20.76 17.62 10.57
CA GLU A 364 19.34 17.35 10.60
C GLU A 364 18.67 17.61 9.25
N GLN A 365 17.71 16.77 8.89
CA GLN A 365 16.97 16.95 7.66
C GLN A 365 15.99 18.11 7.83
N ILE A 366 16.11 19.13 6.99
CA ILE A 366 15.10 20.20 6.92
C ILE A 366 13.84 19.63 6.28
N ILE A 367 12.73 19.73 6.99
CA ILE A 367 11.39 19.39 6.52
C ILE A 367 10.69 20.68 6.10
N ASP A 368 10.32 20.74 4.84
CA ASP A 368 9.54 21.83 4.23
C ASP A 368 8.43 21.19 3.40
N THR A 369 7.29 20.96 4.04
CA THR A 369 6.11 20.34 3.43
C THR A 369 4.91 21.28 3.53
N LEU A 370 3.75 20.81 3.05
CA LEU A 370 2.54 21.61 3.07
C LEU A 370 2.12 22.03 4.49
N LEU A 371 2.13 21.06 5.41
CA LEU A 371 1.64 21.23 6.78
C LEU A 371 2.77 21.29 7.82
N GLU A 372 3.93 20.68 7.52
CA GLU A 372 5.05 20.59 8.47
C GLU A 372 6.24 21.42 7.98
N GLU A 373 6.76 22.26 8.88
CA GLU A 373 8.04 22.96 8.75
C GLU A 373 8.88 22.66 9.98
N GLY A 374 10.14 22.30 9.79
CA GLY A 374 11.03 22.04 10.91
C GLY A 374 12.27 21.26 10.53
N THR A 375 12.83 20.55 11.51
CA THR A 375 13.95 19.66 11.32
C THR A 375 13.63 18.28 11.86
N LYS A 376 14.24 17.27 11.24
CA LYS A 376 14.07 15.87 11.57
C LYS A 376 15.43 15.30 11.97
N ARG A 377 15.56 15.01 13.27
CA ARG A 377 16.78 14.49 13.90
C ARG A 377 17.02 13.01 13.65
N PHE A 378 15.97 12.23 13.42
CA PHE A 378 16.06 10.80 13.10
C PHE A 378 15.62 10.53 11.67
N MET A 379 16.48 9.87 10.90
CA MET A 379 16.21 9.51 9.51
C MET A 379 16.44 8.02 9.31
N LEU A 380 15.51 7.35 8.64
CA LEU A 380 15.70 5.96 8.22
C LEU A 380 15.54 5.80 6.71
N HIS A 381 16.61 5.37 6.05
CA HIS A 381 16.60 5.04 4.64
C HIS A 381 16.60 3.54 4.42
N TYR A 382 15.70 3.08 3.56
CA TYR A 382 15.53 1.68 3.22
C TYR A 382 15.86 1.48 1.73
N ASN A 383 16.78 0.56 1.44
CA ASN A 383 17.22 0.24 0.09
C ASN A 383 16.83 -1.20 -0.27
N PHE A 384 16.20 -1.37 -1.43
CA PHE A 384 15.76 -2.68 -1.94
C PHE A 384 16.39 -2.97 -3.30
N PRO A 385 17.68 -3.34 -3.32
CA PRO A 385 18.37 -3.62 -4.58
C PRO A 385 17.85 -4.91 -5.22
N PRO A 386 17.86 -5.04 -6.56
CA PRO A 386 17.22 -6.16 -7.25
C PRO A 386 17.88 -7.51 -6.98
N PHE A 387 19.16 -7.53 -6.58
CA PHE A 387 19.85 -8.77 -6.20
C PHE A 387 19.23 -9.43 -4.97
N CYS A 388 18.55 -8.70 -4.08
CA CYS A 388 17.96 -9.28 -2.88
C CYS A 388 16.80 -10.26 -3.16
N THR A 389 16.26 -10.21 -4.38
CA THR A 389 15.27 -11.16 -4.91
C THR A 389 15.82 -12.01 -6.05
N GLY A 390 17.10 -11.89 -6.39
CA GLY A 390 17.74 -12.58 -7.51
C GLY A 390 17.34 -12.03 -8.89
N GLU A 391 16.89 -10.78 -8.98
CA GLU A 391 16.41 -10.16 -10.22
C GLU A 391 17.41 -9.14 -10.79
N VAL A 392 17.22 -8.78 -12.06
CA VAL A 392 17.96 -7.70 -12.73
C VAL A 392 17.01 -6.54 -13.04
N LYS A 393 17.28 -5.36 -12.47
CA LYS A 393 16.51 -4.12 -12.73
C LYS A 393 17.44 -2.90 -12.77
N PRO A 394 17.15 -1.87 -13.57
CA PRO A 394 17.93 -0.64 -13.58
C PRO A 394 17.73 0.15 -12.27
N LEU A 395 18.81 0.67 -11.70
CA LEU A 395 18.76 1.53 -10.51
C LEU A 395 18.36 2.95 -10.91
N ARG A 396 17.17 3.41 -10.48
CA ARG A 396 16.60 4.74 -10.81
C ARG A 396 16.25 5.58 -9.58
N GLY A 397 16.96 5.33 -8.47
CA GLY A 397 16.69 5.93 -7.15
C GLY A 397 15.59 5.19 -6.38
N PRO A 398 15.26 5.66 -5.16
CA PRO A 398 14.30 4.98 -4.29
C PRO A 398 12.89 4.97 -4.88
N SER A 399 12.31 3.78 -4.95
CA SER A 399 10.92 3.57 -5.35
C SER A 399 9.93 4.00 -4.25
N ARG A 400 8.65 4.16 -4.61
CA ARG A 400 7.57 4.44 -3.64
C ARG A 400 7.45 3.36 -2.56
N ARG A 401 7.78 2.10 -2.91
CA ARG A 401 7.76 0.99 -1.97
C ARG A 401 8.89 1.11 -0.94
N GLU A 402 10.09 1.48 -1.39
CA GLU A 402 11.24 1.68 -0.53
C GLU A 402 11.00 2.82 0.46
N ILE A 403 10.50 3.97 -0.01
CA ILE A 403 10.14 5.10 0.85
C ILE A 403 9.07 4.69 1.87
N GLY A 404 8.03 3.97 1.43
CA GLY A 404 7.00 3.47 2.34
C GLY A 404 7.52 2.50 3.40
N HIS A 405 8.43 1.59 3.05
CA HIS A 405 9.04 0.66 4.01
C HIS A 405 10.02 1.35 4.96
N GLY A 406 10.78 2.34 4.46
CA GLY A 406 11.65 3.17 5.28
C GLY A 406 10.85 3.93 6.35
N HIS A 407 9.78 4.62 5.93
CA HIS A 407 8.91 5.34 6.85
C HIS A 407 8.21 4.40 7.85
N LEU A 408 7.83 3.20 7.43
CA LEU A 408 7.26 2.19 8.33
C LEU A 408 8.26 1.82 9.44
N ALA A 409 9.51 1.53 9.08
CA ALA A 409 10.53 1.17 10.06
C ALA A 409 10.94 2.37 10.93
N GLU A 410 10.97 3.57 10.36
CA GLU A 410 11.24 4.80 11.09
C GLU A 410 10.20 5.03 12.20
N ARG A 411 8.91 4.90 11.85
CA ARG A 411 7.80 5.02 12.80
C ARG A 411 7.86 4.00 13.94
N ALA A 412 8.38 2.82 13.66
CA ALA A 412 8.55 1.78 14.68
C ALA A 412 9.68 2.11 15.66
N LEU A 413 10.74 2.78 15.20
CA LEU A 413 11.94 3.06 16.00
C LEU A 413 11.93 4.44 16.67
N GLN A 414 11.21 5.43 16.14
CA GLN A 414 11.26 6.80 16.66
C GLN A 414 10.87 6.91 18.15
N PHE A 415 9.95 6.06 18.62
CA PHE A 415 9.48 6.09 20.02
C PHE A 415 10.43 5.43 21.02
N VAL A 416 11.43 4.68 20.55
CA VAL A 416 12.46 4.06 21.41
C VAL A 416 13.77 4.87 21.43
N LEU A 417 13.83 6.00 20.71
CA LEU A 417 14.99 6.87 20.70
C LEU A 417 15.20 7.56 22.05
N PRO A 418 16.48 7.81 22.43
CA PRO A 418 16.78 8.57 23.63
C PRO A 418 16.33 10.04 23.50
N PRO A 419 15.87 10.67 24.60
CA PRO A 419 15.55 12.10 24.62
C PRO A 419 16.70 12.96 24.13
N GLU A 420 16.39 14.05 23.42
CA GLU A 420 17.38 14.95 22.82
C GLU A 420 18.35 15.53 23.85
N GLU A 421 17.84 15.88 25.03
CA GLU A 421 18.63 16.46 26.11
C GLU A 421 19.72 15.49 26.60
N SER A 422 19.48 14.19 26.48
CA SER A 422 20.41 13.13 26.90
C SER A 422 21.33 12.65 25.77
N PHE A 423 20.94 12.84 24.51
CA PHE A 423 21.66 12.34 23.35
C PHE A 423 21.52 13.29 22.15
N PRO A 424 22.16 14.47 22.17
CA PRO A 424 21.92 15.56 21.19
C PRO A 424 22.64 15.32 19.84
N TYR A 425 22.41 14.15 19.25
CA TYR A 425 22.96 13.72 17.96
C TYR A 425 21.86 13.52 16.94
N THR A 426 22.13 13.92 15.71
CA THR A 426 21.37 13.49 14.54
C THR A 426 21.65 12.02 14.28
N ILE A 427 20.62 11.22 14.06
CA ILE A 427 20.72 9.77 13.88
C ILE A 427 20.23 9.42 12.48
N ARG A 428 21.12 8.85 11.66
CA ARG A 428 20.76 8.30 10.35
C ARG A 428 20.96 6.79 10.36
N VAL A 429 19.88 6.04 10.17
CA VAL A 429 19.91 4.59 9.94
C VAL A 429 19.73 4.33 8.44
N VAL A 430 20.57 3.47 7.89
CA VAL A 430 20.43 2.96 6.51
C VAL A 430 20.31 1.44 6.58
N SER A 431 19.27 0.89 5.97
CA SER A 431 19.03 -0.55 5.89
C SER A 431 19.19 -1.02 4.46
N GLU A 432 20.21 -1.84 4.23
CA GLU A 432 20.48 -2.52 2.97
C GLU A 432 19.85 -3.91 3.02
N ILE A 433 18.82 -4.16 2.20
CA ILE A 433 18.23 -5.49 2.12
C ILE A 433 19.09 -6.37 1.24
N LEU A 434 19.62 -7.43 1.84
CA LEU A 434 20.54 -8.36 1.18
C LEU A 434 19.82 -9.60 0.63
N GLU A 435 18.77 -10.04 1.31
CA GLU A 435 17.89 -11.15 0.89
C GLU A 435 16.43 -10.81 1.24
N SER A 436 15.48 -11.20 0.39
CA SER A 436 14.06 -10.91 0.59
C SER A 436 13.13 -12.06 0.21
N ASN A 437 12.67 -12.79 1.23
CA ASN A 437 11.57 -13.74 1.16
C ASN A 437 10.61 -13.56 2.35
N GLY A 438 10.05 -12.36 2.50
CA GLY A 438 9.11 -12.04 3.57
C GLY A 438 9.11 -10.55 3.89
N SER A 439 8.75 -10.19 5.13
CA SER A 439 8.81 -8.78 5.55
C SER A 439 10.25 -8.38 5.83
N SER A 440 10.86 -7.73 4.84
CA SER A 440 12.16 -7.06 4.94
C SER A 440 12.07 -5.73 5.70
N SER A 441 10.91 -5.06 5.71
CA SER A 441 10.70 -3.87 6.55
C SER A 441 10.76 -4.18 8.05
N MET A 442 10.24 -5.33 8.50
CA MET A 442 10.41 -5.75 9.90
C MET A 442 11.85 -6.21 10.20
N ALA A 443 12.56 -6.77 9.21
CA ALA A 443 13.99 -7.03 9.35
C ALA A 443 14.77 -5.73 9.52
N THR A 444 14.36 -4.65 8.84
CA THR A 444 14.91 -3.30 9.03
C THR A 444 14.69 -2.80 10.45
N VAL A 445 13.49 -2.93 11.01
CA VAL A 445 13.21 -2.57 12.42
C VAL A 445 14.09 -3.35 13.39
N CYS A 446 14.35 -4.64 13.14
CA CYS A 446 15.22 -5.44 14.01
C CYS A 446 16.71 -5.07 13.89
N SER A 447 17.15 -4.60 12.71
CA SER A 447 18.55 -4.22 12.48
C SER A 447 18.88 -2.77 12.79
N GLY A 448 17.87 -1.89 12.76
CA GLY A 448 17.97 -0.47 13.11
C GLY A 448 17.82 -0.29 14.61
#